data_AF-A0A4R4U473-F1
#
_entry.id   AF-A0A4R4U473-F1
#
_cell.length_a   1.000
_cell.length_b   1.000
_cell.length_c   1.000
_cell.angle_alpha   90.00
_cell.angle_beta   90.00
_cell.angle_gamma   90.00
#
_symmetry.space_group_name_H-M   'P 1'
#
loop_
_entity.id
_entity.type
_entity.pdbx_description
1 polymer ?
#
loop_
_entity_poly.entity_id
_entity_poly.type
_entity_poly.pdbx_seq_one_letter_code
_entity_poly.pdbx_strand_id
1 'polypeptide(L)'
;MRSRVIMVLAVAAVLLGVGLLVPAAYARLSDGDGGLGGGAEQVPVPEPTEPPAPTLAAGKVSVNFTGEFFGWALMDRETGEIAGSENMARTSSTESMLKVWIVSDYLRQLGDKEPPAALKKAASTAIRDSDDTGANKVFAAAGGTYRVEGNGQPDPVIRRAIRICGLTDTKRGNVSPYEGWWSFTRMSPRDAVRLGDCVADGRAAGPKWTKWVLDEMAKVRGSVTDQQLRSGGGKWGIIDGLPAAIKAQGPVSIKNGWTALNYDGNWHVNCLAVTDKWSLAVMLRYPQKSKLGYGAKVCASVATQLVTPQPGAALKVPQQPVGKL
;
A
#
# COMPACT_ATOMS: atom_id res chain seq x y z
N MET A 1 -65.51 2.38 31.05
CA MET A 1 -65.91 2.75 29.68
C MET A 1 -65.10 3.97 29.25
N ARG A 2 -64.70 4.05 27.97
CA ARG A 2 -63.79 5.05 27.34
C ARG A 2 -62.29 4.73 27.48
N SER A 3 -61.74 4.03 26.47
CA SER A 3 -60.39 4.26 25.89
C SER A 3 -59.97 3.15 24.89
N ARG A 4 -60.90 2.37 24.33
CA ARG A 4 -60.61 1.38 23.27
C ARG A 4 -61.17 1.72 21.89
N VAL A 5 -61.81 2.88 21.74
CA VAL A 5 -62.51 3.27 20.49
C VAL A 5 -61.65 4.16 19.57
N ILE A 6 -60.55 4.72 20.08
CA ILE A 6 -59.70 5.66 19.29
C ILE A 6 -58.66 4.92 18.43
N MET A 7 -58.25 3.70 18.81
CA MET A 7 -57.16 2.99 18.13
C MET A 7 -57.62 2.22 16.86
N VAL A 8 -58.93 2.05 16.64
CA VAL A 8 -59.48 1.34 15.47
C VAL A 8 -59.66 2.29 14.26
N LEU A 9 -59.73 3.61 14.47
CA LEU A 9 -59.92 4.58 13.39
C LEU A 9 -58.62 5.03 12.69
N ALA A 10 -57.45 4.83 13.31
CA ALA A 10 -56.17 5.24 12.72
C ALA A 10 -55.58 4.21 11.72
N VAL A 11 -55.94 2.92 11.84
CA VAL A 11 -55.45 1.86 10.93
C VAL A 11 -56.26 1.80 9.62
N ALA A 12 -57.51 2.28 9.61
CA ALA A 12 -58.35 2.32 8.42
C ALA A 12 -57.96 3.43 7.41
N ALA A 13 -57.29 4.49 7.84
CA ALA A 13 -56.90 5.60 6.96
C ALA A 13 -55.64 5.33 6.13
N VAL A 14 -54.75 4.44 6.58
CA VAL A 14 -53.50 4.12 5.85
C VAL A 14 -53.70 2.98 4.85
N LEU A 15 -54.63 2.06 5.10
CA LEU A 15 -54.92 0.94 4.18
C LEU A 15 -55.79 1.34 2.98
N LEU A 16 -56.51 2.47 3.04
CA LEU A 16 -57.27 3.01 1.90
C LEU A 16 -56.47 4.04 1.06
N GLY A 17 -55.33 4.52 1.56
CA GLY A 17 -54.49 5.52 0.88
C GLY A 17 -53.42 4.97 -0.07
N VAL A 18 -53.08 3.68 0.02
CA VAL A 18 -52.01 3.06 -0.80
C VAL A 18 -52.56 2.19 -1.95
N GLY A 19 -53.85 1.87 -1.94
CA GLY A 19 -54.48 1.00 -2.95
C GLY A 19 -54.96 1.67 -4.25
N LEU A 20 -54.88 3.01 -4.37
CA LEU A 20 -55.49 3.76 -5.48
C LEU A 20 -54.49 4.47 -6.42
N LEU A 21 -53.17 4.33 -6.19
CA LEU A 21 -52.14 4.96 -7.05
C LEU A 21 -51.45 3.98 -8.03
N VAL A 22 -52.01 2.78 -8.24
CA VAL A 22 -51.36 1.73 -9.06
C VAL A 22 -52.13 1.29 -10.34
N PRO A 23 -53.41 1.62 -10.62
CA PRO A 23 -53.98 1.33 -11.95
C PRO A 23 -54.17 2.53 -12.91
N ALA A 24 -53.91 3.77 -12.52
CA ALA A 24 -54.28 4.93 -13.36
C ALA A 24 -53.24 5.34 -14.43
N ALA A 25 -52.05 4.75 -14.46
CA ALA A 25 -51.03 5.04 -15.48
C ALA A 25 -51.02 4.02 -16.65
N TYR A 26 -51.81 2.94 -16.58
CA TYR A 26 -51.85 1.89 -17.60
C TYR A 26 -53.08 1.91 -18.51
N ALA A 27 -53.87 3.00 -18.51
CA ALA A 27 -55.08 3.15 -19.32
C ALA A 27 -55.08 4.39 -20.24
N ARG A 28 -53.90 4.87 -20.66
CA ARG A 28 -53.74 5.98 -21.63
C ARG A 28 -52.92 5.57 -22.87
N LEU A 29 -52.78 4.27 -23.14
CA LEU A 29 -52.07 3.76 -24.32
C LEU A 29 -52.88 2.71 -25.10
N SER A 30 -54.19 2.83 -25.12
CA SER A 30 -55.02 2.05 -26.04
C SER A 30 -56.21 2.91 -26.46
N ASP A 31 -56.09 3.46 -27.66
CA ASP A 31 -57.15 3.80 -28.62
C ASP A 31 -57.08 5.23 -29.17
N GLY A 32 -56.78 5.31 -30.48
CA GLY A 32 -57.48 6.22 -31.39
C GLY A 32 -56.68 7.37 -32.01
N ASP A 33 -56.08 7.09 -33.16
CA ASP A 33 -55.89 7.93 -34.36
C ASP A 33 -55.88 9.47 -34.29
N GLY A 34 -54.82 10.05 -34.86
CA GLY A 34 -54.92 11.29 -35.66
C GLY A 34 -53.94 12.43 -35.34
N GLY A 35 -52.81 12.47 -36.07
CA GLY A 35 -52.24 13.73 -36.58
C GLY A 35 -51.21 14.50 -35.75
N LEU A 36 -49.94 14.38 -36.18
CA LEU A 36 -48.91 15.45 -36.33
C LEU A 36 -48.51 16.29 -35.10
N GLY A 37 -47.30 16.02 -34.59
CA GLY A 37 -46.57 16.93 -33.68
C GLY A 37 -45.43 16.25 -32.94
N GLY A 38 -44.40 15.82 -33.67
CA GLY A 38 -43.21 15.17 -33.10
C GLY A 38 -42.45 16.08 -32.14
N GLY A 39 -42.39 15.65 -30.88
CA GLY A 39 -41.62 16.27 -29.82
C GLY A 39 -41.55 15.34 -28.62
N ALA A 40 -41.18 14.07 -28.86
CA ALA A 40 -40.81 13.18 -27.77
C ALA A 40 -39.50 13.74 -27.18
N GLU A 41 -39.63 14.42 -26.05
CA GLU A 41 -38.51 14.85 -25.23
C GLU A 41 -37.75 13.59 -24.80
N GLN A 42 -36.70 13.26 -25.54
CA GLN A 42 -35.82 12.14 -25.25
C GLN A 42 -35.13 12.48 -23.93
N VAL A 43 -35.61 11.88 -22.82
CA VAL A 43 -34.87 11.90 -21.56
C VAL A 43 -33.52 11.24 -21.85
N PRO A 44 -32.39 11.96 -21.76
CA PRO A 44 -31.09 11.37 -22.03
C PRO A 44 -30.87 10.23 -21.05
N VAL A 45 -30.68 9.02 -21.56
CA VAL A 45 -30.16 7.92 -20.75
C VAL A 45 -28.73 8.35 -20.36
N PRO A 46 -28.41 8.46 -19.05
CA PRO A 46 -27.04 8.79 -18.65
C PRO A 46 -26.10 7.75 -19.25
N GLU A 47 -25.08 8.22 -19.97
CA GLU A 47 -24.08 7.32 -20.55
C GLU A 47 -23.47 6.45 -19.44
N PRO A 48 -23.30 5.14 -19.67
CA PRO A 48 -22.65 4.28 -18.71
C PRO A 48 -21.27 4.85 -18.35
N THR A 49 -21.08 5.26 -17.10
CA THR A 49 -19.78 5.70 -16.61
C THR A 49 -18.83 4.50 -16.58
N GLU A 50 -17.66 4.63 -17.18
CA GLU A 50 -16.65 3.57 -17.15
C GLU A 50 -16.33 3.17 -15.70
N PRO A 51 -16.19 1.87 -15.40
CA PRO A 51 -15.78 1.43 -14.07
C PRO A 51 -14.44 2.07 -13.67
N PRO A 52 -14.26 2.47 -12.40
CA PRO A 52 -13.00 3.04 -11.96
C PRO A 52 -11.85 2.05 -12.18
N ALA A 53 -10.71 2.56 -12.65
CA ALA A 53 -9.52 1.76 -12.86
C ALA A 53 -9.07 1.10 -11.53
N PRO A 54 -8.64 -0.18 -11.54
CA PRO A 54 -8.19 -0.85 -10.33
C PRO A 54 -7.05 -0.12 -9.64
N THR A 55 -7.13 0.02 -8.31
CA THR A 55 -6.08 0.59 -7.46
C THR A 55 -6.04 -0.17 -6.13
N LEU A 56 -5.12 0.19 -5.24
CA LEU A 56 -5.20 -0.26 -3.85
C LEU A 56 -6.05 0.71 -3.03
N ALA A 57 -6.95 0.18 -2.22
CA ALA A 57 -7.77 0.95 -1.30
C ALA A 57 -7.83 0.25 0.06
N ALA A 58 -8.18 1.00 1.10
CA ALA A 58 -8.36 0.44 2.43
C ALA A 58 -9.41 -0.68 2.40
N GLY A 59 -9.05 -1.84 2.96
CA GLY A 59 -9.87 -3.03 2.90
C GLY A 59 -9.54 -4.00 4.03
N LYS A 60 -10.40 -5.02 4.18
CA LYS A 60 -10.15 -6.11 5.12
C LYS A 60 -9.05 -7.01 4.57
N VAL A 61 -8.03 -7.26 5.38
CA VAL A 61 -6.95 -8.20 5.09
C VAL A 61 -7.04 -9.35 6.08
N SER A 62 -7.20 -10.55 5.55
CA SER A 62 -7.17 -11.80 6.30
C SER A 62 -6.17 -12.75 5.63
N VAL A 63 -5.09 -13.03 6.34
CA VAL A 63 -4.05 -13.95 5.87
C VAL A 63 -3.93 -15.11 6.85
N ASN A 64 -3.83 -16.34 6.34
CA ASN A 64 -3.50 -17.49 7.16
C ASN A 64 -2.00 -17.44 7.51
N PHE A 65 -1.67 -16.71 8.57
CA PHE A 65 -0.31 -16.42 8.99
C PHE A 65 0.10 -17.21 10.24
N THR A 66 1.27 -17.83 10.20
CA THR A 66 1.91 -18.50 11.33
C THR A 66 3.22 -17.79 11.64
N GLY A 67 3.23 -16.99 12.70
CA GLY A 67 4.41 -16.28 13.16
C GLY A 67 4.11 -15.36 14.33
N GLU A 68 5.14 -14.69 14.83
CA GLU A 68 5.06 -13.83 16.01
C GLU A 68 4.61 -12.40 15.69
N PHE A 69 4.81 -11.97 14.45
CA PHE A 69 4.46 -10.63 14.03
C PHE A 69 3.94 -10.64 12.59
N PHE A 70 2.76 -10.07 12.41
CA PHE A 70 2.21 -9.70 11.11
C PHE A 70 1.62 -8.31 11.26
N GLY A 71 2.07 -7.37 10.43
CA GLY A 71 1.50 -6.04 10.37
C GLY A 71 1.57 -5.47 8.97
N TRP A 72 0.57 -4.69 8.59
CA TRP A 72 0.53 -4.00 7.31
C TRP A 72 -0.05 -2.60 7.47
N ALA A 73 0.31 -1.71 6.54
CA ALA A 73 -0.33 -0.42 6.40
C ALA A 73 -0.39 -0.05 4.92
N LEU A 74 -1.44 0.67 4.54
CA LEU A 74 -1.65 1.28 3.23
C LEU A 74 -1.90 2.77 3.46
N MET A 75 -1.12 3.61 2.79
CA MET A 75 -1.34 5.04 2.71
C MET A 75 -1.95 5.37 1.35
N ASP A 76 -3.10 6.05 1.36
CA ASP A 76 -3.58 6.82 0.23
C ASP A 76 -2.74 8.09 0.14
N ARG A 77 -2.06 8.32 -0.98
CA ARG A 77 -1.12 9.44 -1.13
C ARG A 77 -1.81 10.73 -1.55
N GLU A 78 -3.05 10.67 -2.03
CA GLU A 78 -3.84 11.85 -2.35
C GLU A 78 -4.40 12.47 -1.07
N THR A 79 -4.94 11.65 -0.17
CA THR A 79 -5.56 12.12 1.08
C THR A 79 -4.61 12.14 2.27
N GLY A 80 -3.54 11.34 2.21
CA GLY A 80 -2.62 11.11 3.33
C GLY A 80 -3.17 10.16 4.39
N GLU A 81 -4.36 9.58 4.19
CA GLU A 81 -4.96 8.63 5.12
C GLU A 81 -4.20 7.31 5.16
N ILE A 82 -4.03 6.75 6.36
CA ILE A 82 -3.37 5.47 6.58
C ILE A 82 -4.37 4.48 7.18
N ALA A 83 -4.62 3.39 6.46
CA ALA A 83 -5.31 2.20 6.96
C ALA A 83 -4.29 1.07 7.22
N GLY A 84 -4.61 0.12 8.08
CA GLY A 84 -3.68 -0.97 8.38
C GLY A 84 -4.21 -2.02 9.32
N SER A 85 -3.34 -2.95 9.70
CA SER A 85 -3.62 -3.90 10.77
C SER A 85 -3.76 -3.18 12.11
N GLU A 86 -4.47 -3.79 13.06
CA GLU A 86 -4.67 -3.25 14.42
C GLU A 86 -3.33 -2.87 15.11
N ASN A 87 -2.28 -3.64 14.83
CA ASN A 87 -0.94 -3.43 15.35
C ASN A 87 -0.02 -2.60 14.43
N MET A 88 -0.54 -1.80 13.49
CA MET A 88 0.27 -1.05 12.51
C MET A 88 1.26 -0.04 13.12
N ALA A 89 1.14 0.27 14.42
CA ALA A 89 2.08 1.09 15.18
C ALA A 89 3.19 0.28 15.89
N ARG A 90 3.06 -1.05 15.98
CA ARG A 90 4.09 -1.92 16.58
C ARG A 90 5.26 -2.07 15.60
N THR A 91 6.47 -2.12 16.14
CA THR A 91 7.68 -2.13 15.32
C THR A 91 8.25 -3.53 15.09
N SER A 92 8.83 -3.74 13.91
CA SER A 92 9.81 -4.80 13.63
C SER A 92 11.12 -4.16 13.10
N SER A 93 12.18 -4.93 12.89
CA SER A 93 13.40 -4.39 12.27
C SER A 93 13.20 -4.22 10.77
N THR A 94 13.86 -3.21 10.18
CA THR A 94 13.65 -2.80 8.79
C THR A 94 14.36 -3.66 7.76
N GLU A 95 15.47 -4.30 8.14
CA GLU A 95 16.37 -4.99 7.23
C GLU A 95 16.69 -4.12 5.99
N SER A 96 16.86 -4.74 4.82
CA SER A 96 17.20 -4.02 3.59
C SER A 96 16.15 -3.02 3.10
N MET A 97 14.93 -2.97 3.68
CA MET A 97 13.93 -1.97 3.31
C MET A 97 14.48 -0.55 3.51
N LEU A 98 15.26 -0.33 4.56
CA LEU A 98 15.78 1.00 4.93
C LEU A 98 16.83 1.54 3.96
N LYS A 99 17.39 0.71 3.07
CA LYS A 99 18.39 1.16 2.09
C LYS A 99 17.87 2.24 1.15
N VAL A 100 16.55 2.26 0.88
CA VAL A 100 15.94 3.32 0.08
C VAL A 100 16.08 4.68 0.76
N TRP A 101 15.90 4.74 2.09
CA TRP A 101 16.11 5.95 2.87
C TRP A 101 17.59 6.37 2.85
N ILE A 102 18.49 5.43 3.13
CA ILE A 102 19.94 5.69 3.18
C ILE A 102 20.42 6.34 1.88
N VAL A 103 20.01 5.79 0.74
CA VAL A 103 20.35 6.33 -0.57
C VAL A 103 19.71 7.70 -0.80
N SER A 104 18.42 7.84 -0.49
CA SER A 104 17.70 9.11 -0.68
C SER A 104 18.31 10.23 0.14
N ASP A 105 18.59 10.00 1.42
CA ASP A 105 19.15 11.01 2.32
C ASP A 105 20.57 11.40 1.96
N TYR A 106 21.39 10.48 1.45
CA TYR A 106 22.69 10.83 0.87
C TYR A 106 22.52 11.79 -0.32
N LEU A 107 21.66 11.44 -1.28
CA LEU A 107 21.44 12.25 -2.48
C LEU A 107 20.83 13.62 -2.16
N ARG A 108 19.90 13.67 -1.20
CA ARG A 108 19.32 14.93 -0.71
C ARG A 108 20.38 15.88 -0.16
N GLN A 109 21.38 15.36 0.54
CA GLN A 109 22.48 16.17 1.08
C GLN A 109 23.38 16.78 -0.02
N LEU A 110 23.41 16.17 -1.22
CA LEU A 110 24.15 16.71 -2.35
C LEU A 110 23.42 17.86 -3.06
N GLY A 111 22.09 17.96 -2.90
CA GLY A 111 21.28 18.88 -3.69
C GLY A 111 21.44 18.60 -5.18
N ASP A 112 21.83 19.60 -5.96
CA ASP A 112 22.03 19.45 -7.41
C ASP A 112 23.39 18.85 -7.81
N LYS A 113 24.30 18.62 -6.85
CA LYS A 113 25.63 18.08 -7.14
C LYS A 113 25.56 16.60 -7.51
N GLU A 114 26.30 16.23 -8.55
CA GLU A 114 26.43 14.84 -8.96
C GLU A 114 27.22 14.03 -7.91
N PRO A 115 26.74 12.85 -7.46
CA PRO A 115 27.50 11.97 -6.59
C PRO A 115 28.75 11.44 -7.32
N PRO A 116 29.87 11.20 -6.61
CA PRO A 116 31.00 10.48 -7.17
C PRO A 116 30.56 9.14 -7.79
N ALA A 117 31.12 8.78 -8.95
CA ALA A 117 30.68 7.62 -9.73
C ALA A 117 30.62 6.31 -8.91
N ALA A 118 31.59 6.10 -8.02
CA ALA A 118 31.62 4.95 -7.13
C ALA A 118 30.45 4.92 -6.13
N LEU A 119 30.06 6.08 -5.58
CA LEU A 119 28.92 6.20 -4.67
C LEU A 119 27.59 6.13 -5.43
N LYS A 120 27.50 6.66 -6.66
CA LYS A 120 26.32 6.48 -7.52
C LYS A 120 26.08 5.01 -7.85
N LYS A 121 27.15 4.27 -8.18
CA LYS A 121 27.09 2.82 -8.40
C LYS A 121 26.66 2.07 -7.13
N ALA A 122 27.25 2.40 -5.98
CA ALA A 122 26.90 1.82 -4.69
C ALA A 122 25.43 2.08 -4.31
N ALA A 123 24.93 3.28 -4.56
CA ALA A 123 23.53 3.64 -4.36
C ALA A 123 22.59 2.82 -5.25
N SER A 124 22.93 2.67 -6.53
CA SER A 124 22.13 1.86 -7.48
C SER A 124 22.05 0.40 -7.05
N THR A 125 23.18 -0.23 -6.72
CA THR A 125 23.20 -1.65 -6.32
C THR A 125 22.57 -1.87 -4.93
N ALA A 126 22.66 -0.90 -4.02
CA ALA A 126 21.97 -0.95 -2.73
C ALA A 126 20.44 -1.01 -2.88
N ILE A 127 19.88 -0.32 -3.88
CA ILE A 127 18.45 -0.37 -4.20
C ILE A 127 18.14 -1.64 -5.00
N ARG A 128 18.70 -1.76 -6.21
CA ARG A 128 18.29 -2.77 -7.21
C ARG A 128 18.58 -4.20 -6.82
N ASP A 129 19.76 -4.39 -6.22
CA ASP A 129 20.32 -5.69 -5.90
C ASP A 129 20.43 -5.88 -4.38
N SER A 130 19.88 -4.96 -3.58
CA SER A 130 19.92 -5.02 -2.12
C SER A 130 21.33 -5.22 -1.55
N ASP A 131 22.36 -4.67 -2.21
CA ASP A 131 23.78 -4.91 -1.87
C ASP A 131 24.19 -4.22 -0.55
N ASP A 132 24.61 -5.01 0.44
CA ASP A 132 25.04 -4.50 1.76
C ASP A 132 26.31 -3.66 1.68
N THR A 133 27.25 -4.04 0.82
CA THR A 133 28.54 -3.34 0.69
C THR A 133 28.31 -1.92 0.17
N GLY A 134 27.49 -1.78 -0.87
CA GLY A 134 27.07 -0.51 -1.43
C GLY A 134 26.27 0.31 -0.44
N ALA A 135 25.31 -0.31 0.26
CA ALA A 135 24.53 0.36 1.29
C ALA A 135 25.41 0.93 2.41
N ASN A 136 26.40 0.18 2.88
CA ASN A 136 27.32 0.64 3.93
C ASN A 136 28.20 1.80 3.49
N LYS A 137 28.66 1.82 2.23
CA LYS A 137 29.40 2.95 1.66
C LYS A 137 28.56 4.21 1.63
N VAL A 138 27.31 4.11 1.18
CA VAL A 138 26.39 5.25 1.10
C VAL A 138 25.96 5.70 2.49
N PHE A 139 25.69 4.78 3.40
CA PHE A 139 25.39 5.07 4.81
C PHE A 139 26.50 5.87 5.47
N ALA A 140 27.75 5.43 5.34
CA ALA A 140 28.91 6.16 5.86
C ALA A 140 29.06 7.55 5.20
N ALA A 141 28.88 7.64 3.87
CA ALA A 141 28.92 8.92 3.14
C ALA A 141 27.80 9.89 3.55
N ALA A 142 26.65 9.37 4.00
CA ALA A 142 25.56 10.15 4.58
C ALA A 142 25.81 10.54 6.06
N GLY A 143 26.95 10.16 6.65
CA GLY A 143 27.27 10.41 8.06
C GLY A 143 26.66 9.38 9.04
N GLY A 144 26.27 8.22 8.55
CA GLY A 144 25.79 7.11 9.37
C GLY A 144 26.91 6.43 10.16
N THR A 145 26.56 5.83 11.30
CA THR A 145 27.50 5.12 12.18
C THR A 145 26.79 3.95 12.87
N TYR A 146 27.54 2.87 13.12
CA TYR A 146 27.07 1.74 13.94
C TYR A 146 27.33 1.91 15.43
N ARG A 147 27.98 3.01 15.82
CA ARG A 147 28.17 3.34 17.24
C ARG A 147 26.83 3.79 17.81
N VAL A 148 26.51 3.26 18.98
CA VAL A 148 25.40 3.77 19.78
C VAL A 148 25.78 5.15 20.27
N GLU A 149 25.02 6.16 19.88
CA GLU A 149 25.22 7.51 20.40
C GLU A 149 24.81 7.57 21.89
N GLY A 150 25.44 8.48 22.64
CA GLY A 150 25.08 8.73 24.04
C GLY A 150 23.58 9.01 24.14
N ASN A 151 22.95 8.65 25.28
CA ASN A 151 21.50 8.70 25.54
C ASN A 151 20.60 7.80 24.65
N GLY A 152 21.18 6.95 23.79
CA GLY A 152 20.47 5.88 23.10
C GLY A 152 19.68 6.33 21.85
N GLN A 153 19.94 7.54 21.34
CA GLN A 153 19.32 8.08 20.13
C GLN A 153 19.69 7.28 18.88
N PRO A 154 18.85 7.28 17.83
CA PRO A 154 19.22 6.78 16.51
C PRO A 154 20.41 7.56 15.94
N ASP A 155 21.15 6.96 15.01
CA ASP A 155 22.25 7.64 14.32
C ASP A 155 21.73 8.82 13.45
N PRO A 156 22.61 9.70 12.94
CA PRO A 156 22.21 10.90 12.22
C PRO A 156 21.33 10.63 10.99
N VAL A 157 21.56 9.52 10.28
CA VAL A 157 20.78 9.15 9.09
C VAL A 157 19.36 8.80 9.49
N ILE A 158 19.18 8.01 10.56
CA ILE A 158 17.84 7.61 11.02
C ILE A 158 17.09 8.74 11.70
N ARG A 159 17.77 9.63 12.43
CA ARG A 159 17.15 10.87 12.95
C ARG A 159 16.59 11.74 11.83
N ARG A 160 17.29 11.83 10.69
CA ARG A 160 16.78 12.55 9.53
C ARG A 160 15.56 11.85 8.93
N ALA A 161 15.51 10.51 8.91
CA ALA A 161 14.32 9.77 8.46
C ALA A 161 13.10 10.16 9.30
N ILE A 162 13.27 10.07 10.63
CA ILE A 162 12.24 10.39 11.62
C ILE A 162 11.71 11.80 11.40
N ARG A 163 12.61 12.79 11.32
CA ARG A 163 12.23 14.19 11.18
C ARG A 163 11.61 14.53 9.82
N ILE A 164 12.23 14.08 8.73
CA ILE A 164 11.86 14.51 7.36
C ILE A 164 10.60 13.78 6.89
N CYS A 165 10.49 12.50 7.21
CA CYS A 165 9.36 11.67 6.79
C CYS A 165 8.24 11.63 7.84
N GLY A 166 8.41 12.26 9.00
CA GLY A 166 7.39 12.30 10.05
C GLY A 166 7.12 10.93 10.69
N LEU A 167 8.19 10.15 10.91
CA LEU A 167 8.08 8.79 11.45
C LEU A 167 7.87 8.88 12.98
N THR A 168 6.79 8.29 13.50
CA THR A 168 6.39 8.47 14.90
C THR A 168 6.75 7.28 15.80
N ASP A 169 6.94 6.11 15.21
CA ASP A 169 7.18 4.84 15.90
C ASP A 169 8.64 4.38 15.76
N THR A 170 9.35 4.92 14.78
CA THR A 170 10.67 4.52 14.38
C THR A 170 11.70 4.85 15.46
N LYS A 171 12.49 3.85 15.83
CA LYS A 171 13.49 3.94 16.90
C LYS A 171 14.75 3.19 16.48
N ARG A 172 15.84 3.52 17.16
CA ARG A 172 17.07 2.73 17.10
C ARG A 172 16.79 1.26 17.46
N GLY A 173 17.58 0.34 16.89
CA GLY A 173 17.59 -1.07 17.28
C GLY A 173 17.86 -1.27 18.77
N ASN A 174 17.42 -2.38 19.34
CA ASN A 174 17.55 -2.68 20.77
C ASN A 174 18.05 -4.10 21.04
N VAL A 175 18.64 -4.75 20.04
CA VAL A 175 19.17 -6.10 20.14
C VAL A 175 20.69 -6.01 20.20
N SER A 176 21.30 -6.58 21.24
CA SER A 176 22.75 -6.64 21.36
C SER A 176 23.35 -7.70 20.42
N PRO A 177 24.48 -7.44 19.73
CA PRO A 177 25.29 -6.21 19.68
C PRO A 177 24.93 -5.27 18.49
N TYR A 178 23.70 -5.36 17.97
CA TYR A 178 23.24 -4.71 16.75
C TYR A 178 22.52 -3.38 16.99
N GLU A 179 22.70 -2.81 18.18
CA GLU A 179 22.02 -1.60 18.64
C GLU A 179 22.13 -0.41 17.69
N GLY A 180 23.28 -0.21 17.04
CA GLY A 180 23.50 0.89 16.10
C GLY A 180 23.35 0.49 14.63
N TRP A 181 23.02 -0.77 14.32
CA TRP A 181 22.99 -1.24 12.94
C TRP A 181 21.72 -0.74 12.23
N TRP A 182 21.90 -0.13 11.06
CA TRP A 182 20.76 0.43 10.31
C TRP A 182 19.71 -0.64 10.00
N SER A 183 20.09 -1.90 9.73
CA SER A 183 19.14 -2.99 9.44
C SER A 183 18.21 -3.28 10.63
N PHE A 184 18.73 -3.12 11.85
CA PHE A 184 18.01 -3.32 13.10
C PHE A 184 17.20 -2.11 13.55
N THR A 185 17.16 -1.03 12.75
CA THR A 185 16.23 0.08 13.00
C THR A 185 14.83 -0.48 13.16
N ARG A 186 14.18 -0.13 14.26
CA ARG A 186 12.81 -0.54 14.56
C ARG A 186 11.86 0.41 13.87
N MET A 187 11.00 -0.10 13.02
CA MET A 187 10.01 0.67 12.25
C MET A 187 8.66 -0.06 12.30
N SER A 188 7.58 0.70 12.33
CA SER A 188 6.22 0.16 12.25
C SER A 188 5.74 0.13 10.79
N PRO A 189 4.74 -0.71 10.45
CA PRO A 189 4.11 -0.64 9.13
C PRO A 189 3.62 0.77 8.76
N ARG A 190 3.06 1.50 9.73
CA ARG A 190 2.64 2.89 9.58
C ARG A 190 3.78 3.83 9.17
N ASP A 191 4.94 3.70 9.82
CA ASP A 191 6.10 4.51 9.46
C ASP A 191 6.74 4.06 8.15
N ALA A 192 6.64 2.77 7.79
CA ALA A 192 7.15 2.27 6.51
C ALA A 192 6.38 2.86 5.32
N VAL A 193 5.06 3.03 5.40
CA VAL A 193 4.29 3.73 4.34
C VAL A 193 4.58 5.23 4.29
N ARG A 194 4.79 5.88 5.44
CA ARG A 194 5.27 7.29 5.47
C ARG A 194 6.64 7.44 4.85
N LEU A 195 7.53 6.47 5.06
CA LEU A 195 8.84 6.44 4.41
C LEU A 195 8.67 6.29 2.89
N GLY A 196 7.81 5.39 2.43
CA GLY A 196 7.50 5.21 1.02
C GLY A 196 6.98 6.49 0.37
N ASP A 197 6.02 7.15 1.02
CA ASP A 197 5.47 8.44 0.57
C ASP A 197 6.53 9.55 0.55
N CYS A 198 7.33 9.69 1.60
CA CYS A 198 8.44 10.64 1.69
C CYS A 198 9.49 10.45 0.58
N VAL A 199 9.70 9.22 0.11
CA VAL A 199 10.52 8.94 -1.07
C VAL A 199 9.83 9.39 -2.35
N ALA A 200 8.54 9.09 -2.49
CA ALA A 200 7.80 9.35 -3.72
C ALA A 200 7.39 10.83 -3.92
N ASP A 201 7.15 11.58 -2.86
CA ASP A 201 6.86 13.03 -2.91
C ASP A 201 8.14 13.89 -3.01
N GLY A 202 9.31 13.26 -2.81
CA GLY A 202 10.62 13.86 -2.97
C GLY A 202 11.19 14.55 -1.75
N ARG A 203 10.53 14.53 -0.58
CA ARG A 203 11.15 14.99 0.68
C ARG A 203 12.44 14.23 1.00
N ALA A 204 12.50 12.94 0.70
CA ALA A 204 13.63 12.09 1.06
C ALA A 204 14.89 12.36 0.21
N ALA A 205 14.74 12.57 -1.10
CA ALA A 205 15.85 12.67 -2.05
C ALA A 205 16.06 14.08 -2.62
N GLY A 206 15.07 14.97 -2.49
CA GLY A 206 15.05 16.28 -3.15
C GLY A 206 14.70 16.20 -4.64
N PRO A 207 14.26 17.33 -5.24
CA PRO A 207 13.67 17.38 -6.58
C PRO A 207 14.59 16.82 -7.68
N LYS A 208 15.91 16.96 -7.53
CA LYS A 208 16.90 16.45 -8.48
C LYS A 208 16.92 14.92 -8.55
N TRP A 209 16.78 14.25 -7.42
CA TRP A 209 17.13 12.83 -7.29
C TRP A 209 15.93 11.91 -7.08
N THR A 210 14.76 12.44 -6.71
CA THR A 210 13.53 11.66 -6.51
C THR A 210 13.24 10.74 -7.67
N LYS A 211 13.22 11.27 -8.90
CA LYS A 211 12.96 10.46 -10.09
C LYS A 211 13.99 9.34 -10.26
N TRP A 212 15.26 9.64 -10.02
CA TRP A 212 16.32 8.64 -10.11
C TRP A 212 16.10 7.51 -9.08
N VAL A 213 15.80 7.84 -7.83
CA VAL A 213 15.54 6.84 -6.77
C VAL A 213 14.35 5.95 -7.12
N LEU A 214 13.22 6.54 -7.54
CA LEU A 214 12.03 5.79 -7.95
C LEU A 214 12.32 4.88 -9.15
N ASP A 215 13.08 5.38 -10.14
CA ASP A 215 13.50 4.59 -11.30
C ASP A 215 14.40 3.40 -10.87
N GLU A 216 15.28 3.57 -9.87
CA GLU A 216 16.07 2.47 -9.30
C GLU A 216 15.19 1.43 -8.60
N MET A 217 14.22 1.88 -7.80
CA MET A 217 13.28 1.02 -7.07
C MET A 217 12.38 0.21 -8.01
N ALA A 218 11.94 0.80 -9.12
CA ALA A 218 11.15 0.11 -10.14
C ALA A 218 11.98 -0.94 -10.92
N LYS A 219 13.31 -0.82 -10.88
CA LYS A 219 14.28 -1.70 -11.57
C LYS A 219 14.93 -2.72 -10.64
N VAL A 220 14.38 -2.92 -9.44
CA VAL A 220 14.79 -4.03 -8.55
C VAL A 220 14.73 -5.37 -9.31
N ARG A 221 15.75 -6.21 -9.11
CA ARG A 221 16.02 -7.39 -9.94
C ARG A 221 15.96 -8.69 -9.16
N GLY A 222 15.83 -9.80 -9.90
CA GLY A 222 15.85 -11.16 -9.37
C GLY A 222 14.63 -11.48 -8.50
N SER A 223 14.48 -12.73 -8.13
CA SER A 223 13.42 -13.24 -7.27
C SER A 223 13.98 -13.80 -5.97
N VAL A 224 13.12 -14.37 -5.11
CA VAL A 224 13.56 -15.04 -3.88
C VAL A 224 14.61 -16.14 -4.11
N THR A 225 14.70 -16.74 -5.31
CA THR A 225 15.69 -17.78 -5.64
C THR A 225 17.06 -17.22 -5.99
N ASP A 226 17.13 -15.94 -6.40
CA ASP A 226 18.38 -15.26 -6.76
C ASP A 226 19.03 -14.58 -5.54
N GLN A 227 18.40 -14.72 -4.38
CA GLN A 227 18.80 -14.06 -3.15
C GLN A 227 20.08 -14.71 -2.59
N GLN A 228 21.12 -13.89 -2.44
CA GLN A 228 22.35 -14.24 -1.74
C GLN A 228 22.37 -13.57 -0.35
N LEU A 229 23.32 -13.98 0.50
CA LEU A 229 23.43 -13.52 1.88
C LEU A 229 23.48 -11.99 2.02
N ARG A 230 24.12 -11.30 1.07
CA ARG A 230 24.39 -9.85 1.14
C ARG A 230 23.91 -9.04 -0.06
N SER A 231 23.28 -9.68 -1.04
CA SER A 231 22.82 -9.06 -2.30
C SER A 231 21.91 -10.00 -3.10
N GLY A 232 21.35 -9.50 -4.21
CA GLY A 232 20.51 -10.23 -5.16
C GLY A 232 19.02 -10.29 -4.77
N GLY A 233 18.21 -10.76 -5.72
CA GLY A 233 16.88 -11.34 -5.48
C GLY A 233 15.84 -10.46 -4.78
N GLY A 234 15.54 -9.26 -5.28
CA GLY A 234 14.65 -8.31 -4.61
C GLY A 234 13.24 -8.16 -5.16
N LYS A 235 12.93 -8.66 -6.36
CA LYS A 235 11.63 -8.44 -7.04
C LYS A 235 10.64 -9.55 -6.68
N TRP A 236 10.01 -9.39 -5.52
CA TRP A 236 8.99 -10.29 -4.99
C TRP A 236 8.06 -9.57 -4.01
N GLY A 237 7.04 -10.27 -3.50
CA GLY A 237 6.20 -9.74 -2.42
C GLY A 237 5.03 -8.94 -2.97
N ILE A 238 4.87 -7.67 -2.55
CA ILE A 238 3.73 -6.83 -2.96
C ILE A 238 3.57 -6.81 -4.48
N ILE A 239 4.66 -6.68 -5.24
CA ILE A 239 4.63 -6.62 -6.72
C ILE A 239 4.00 -7.87 -7.37
N ASP A 240 4.12 -9.03 -6.73
CA ASP A 240 3.57 -10.30 -7.23
C ASP A 240 2.06 -10.38 -7.00
N GLY A 241 1.55 -9.68 -5.98
CA GLY A 241 0.11 -9.62 -5.67
C GLY A 241 -0.68 -8.61 -6.49
N LEU A 242 0.00 -7.75 -7.26
CA LEU A 242 -0.63 -6.72 -8.07
C LEU A 242 -1.09 -7.26 -9.43
N PRO A 243 -2.35 -6.98 -9.85
CA PRO A 243 -2.85 -7.34 -11.17
C PRO A 243 -2.10 -6.56 -12.27
N ALA A 244 -2.13 -7.11 -13.49
CA ALA A 244 -1.52 -6.46 -14.66
C ALA A 244 -2.08 -5.04 -14.89
N ALA A 245 -3.38 -4.83 -14.65
CA ALA A 245 -4.03 -3.53 -14.79
C ALA A 245 -3.46 -2.44 -13.87
N ILE A 246 -3.00 -2.77 -12.67
CA ILE A 246 -2.31 -1.80 -11.80
C ILE A 246 -0.89 -1.55 -12.30
N LYS A 247 -0.16 -2.61 -12.67
CA LYS A 247 1.22 -2.50 -13.18
C LYS A 247 1.31 -1.76 -14.51
N ALA A 248 0.22 -1.71 -15.29
CA ALA A 248 0.14 -0.98 -16.54
C ALA A 248 -0.06 0.54 -16.35
N GLN A 249 -0.51 0.98 -15.17
CA GLN A 249 -0.73 2.41 -14.89
C GLN A 249 0.58 3.18 -14.69
N GLY A 250 1.67 2.50 -14.32
CA GLY A 250 2.95 3.13 -14.07
C GLY A 250 3.94 2.21 -13.36
N PRO A 251 5.18 2.69 -13.17
CA PRO A 251 6.19 1.93 -12.43
C PRO A 251 5.78 1.75 -10.97
N VAL A 252 5.93 0.53 -10.46
CA VAL A 252 5.79 0.23 -9.03
C VAL A 252 7.18 0.21 -8.41
N SER A 253 7.47 1.20 -7.58
CA SER A 253 8.75 1.35 -6.91
C SER A 253 8.77 0.49 -5.66
N ILE A 254 9.67 -0.50 -5.57
CA ILE A 254 9.72 -1.43 -4.44
C ILE A 254 11.06 -1.37 -3.69
N LYS A 255 11.02 -1.68 -2.39
CA LYS A 255 12.20 -2.09 -1.64
C LYS A 255 11.82 -3.09 -0.55
N ASN A 256 12.23 -4.33 -0.76
CA ASN A 256 12.05 -5.38 0.25
C ASN A 256 13.28 -5.50 1.17
N GLY A 257 13.07 -6.13 2.32
CA GLY A 257 14.13 -6.49 3.26
C GLY A 257 13.84 -7.81 3.95
N TRP A 258 14.90 -8.54 4.28
CA TRP A 258 14.80 -9.76 5.06
C TRP A 258 16.07 -9.98 5.87
N THR A 259 15.96 -10.71 6.97
CA THR A 259 17.09 -11.35 7.67
C THR A 259 16.57 -12.60 8.39
N ALA A 260 17.27 -13.73 8.26
CA ALA A 260 17.06 -14.87 9.13
C ALA A 260 17.88 -14.65 10.42
N LEU A 261 17.20 -14.33 11.51
CA LEU A 261 17.81 -13.92 12.76
C LEU A 261 17.88 -15.10 13.73
N ASN A 262 19.09 -15.47 14.09
CA ASN A 262 19.33 -16.64 14.95
C ASN A 262 18.98 -16.37 16.42
N TYR A 263 18.97 -15.10 16.85
CA TYR A 263 18.72 -14.76 18.26
C TYR A 263 17.27 -15.02 18.70
N ASP A 264 16.30 -14.99 17.77
CA ASP A 264 14.90 -15.30 18.04
C ASP A 264 14.35 -16.42 17.14
N GLY A 265 15.20 -17.02 16.29
CA GLY A 265 14.82 -18.13 15.42
C GLY A 265 13.83 -17.75 14.32
N ASN A 266 13.68 -16.46 14.02
CA ASN A 266 12.71 -15.97 13.05
C ASN A 266 13.35 -15.38 11.78
N TRP A 267 12.64 -15.48 10.67
CA TRP A 267 12.75 -14.53 9.58
C TRP A 267 12.10 -13.22 9.99
N HIS A 268 12.80 -12.12 9.81
CA HIS A 268 12.20 -10.79 9.74
C HIS A 268 12.11 -10.41 8.28
N VAL A 269 10.92 -10.06 7.79
CA VAL A 269 10.67 -9.75 6.38
C VAL A 269 9.82 -8.49 6.26
N ASN A 270 10.23 -7.60 5.36
CA ASN A 270 9.56 -6.34 5.09
C ASN A 270 9.38 -6.18 3.59
N CYS A 271 8.18 -5.80 3.18
CA CYS A 271 7.85 -5.48 1.79
C CYS A 271 7.34 -4.04 1.74
N LEU A 272 7.96 -3.19 0.93
CA LEU A 272 7.52 -1.83 0.67
C LEU A 272 7.31 -1.65 -0.84
N ALA A 273 6.17 -1.09 -1.21
CA ALA A 273 5.88 -0.65 -2.56
C ALA A 273 5.22 0.73 -2.54
N VAL A 274 5.53 1.54 -3.55
CA VAL A 274 4.96 2.87 -3.72
C VAL A 274 4.72 3.18 -5.19
N THR A 275 3.61 3.87 -5.44
CA THR A 275 3.21 4.46 -6.72
C THR A 275 2.93 5.95 -6.52
N ASP A 276 2.50 6.64 -7.57
CA ASP A 276 1.94 7.99 -7.47
C ASP A 276 0.69 8.06 -6.56
N LYS A 277 -0.09 6.97 -6.47
CA LYS A 277 -1.39 6.94 -5.76
C LYS A 277 -1.34 6.40 -4.33
N TRP A 278 -0.47 5.44 -4.04
CA TRP A 278 -0.48 4.75 -2.75
C TRP A 278 0.91 4.31 -2.31
N SER A 279 1.08 4.08 -1.00
CA SER A 279 2.22 3.37 -0.42
C SER A 279 1.74 2.21 0.45
N LEU A 280 2.25 1.00 0.20
CA LEU A 280 1.90 -0.21 0.94
C LEU A 280 3.15 -0.80 1.59
N ALA A 281 3.05 -1.10 2.88
CA ALA A 281 4.08 -1.81 3.63
C ALA A 281 3.49 -3.04 4.35
N VAL A 282 4.25 -4.13 4.34
CA VAL A 282 3.95 -5.37 5.08
C VAL A 282 5.21 -5.79 5.83
N MET A 283 5.10 -6.04 7.13
CA MET A 283 6.20 -6.43 8.01
C MET A 283 5.84 -7.71 8.77
N LEU A 284 6.77 -8.65 8.80
CA LEU A 284 6.56 -10.03 9.25
C LEU A 284 7.69 -10.50 10.17
N ARG A 285 7.36 -11.32 11.16
CA ARG A 285 8.28 -12.18 11.90
C ARG A 285 7.72 -13.58 12.01
N TYR A 286 8.44 -14.57 11.50
CA TYR A 286 7.95 -15.96 11.46
C TYR A 286 9.10 -16.98 11.52
N PRO A 287 8.85 -18.23 11.95
CA PRO A 287 9.91 -19.20 12.15
C PRO A 287 10.80 -19.44 10.93
N GLN A 288 12.12 -19.56 11.14
CA GLN A 288 13.09 -19.75 10.07
C GLN A 288 12.78 -20.94 9.14
N LYS A 289 12.18 -22.01 9.69
CA LYS A 289 11.77 -23.21 8.95
C LYS A 289 10.80 -22.95 7.79
N SER A 290 10.04 -21.85 7.81
CA SER A 290 9.06 -21.51 6.76
C SER A 290 9.69 -20.93 5.49
N LYS A 291 11.00 -20.63 5.49
CA LYS A 291 11.77 -20.06 4.37
C LYS A 291 11.32 -18.65 3.94
N LEU A 292 12.16 -17.93 3.18
CA LEU A 292 11.86 -16.57 2.69
C LEU A 292 10.61 -16.52 1.80
N GLY A 293 10.41 -17.54 0.95
CA GLY A 293 9.27 -17.60 0.03
C GLY A 293 7.90 -17.58 0.71
N TYR A 294 7.80 -18.01 1.98
CA TYR A 294 6.58 -17.87 2.76
C TYR A 294 6.21 -16.41 3.00
N GLY A 295 7.15 -15.60 3.52
CA GLY A 295 6.94 -14.17 3.75
C GLY A 295 6.63 -13.40 2.47
N ALA A 296 7.32 -13.72 1.37
CA ALA A 296 7.03 -13.14 0.06
C ALA A 296 5.57 -13.38 -0.37
N LYS A 297 5.06 -14.61 -0.24
CA LYS A 297 3.66 -14.95 -0.55
C LYS A 297 2.66 -14.24 0.35
N VAL A 298 2.99 -14.06 1.63
CA VAL A 298 2.14 -13.29 2.56
C VAL A 298 2.05 -11.83 2.11
N CYS A 299 3.18 -11.18 1.78
CA CYS A 299 3.17 -9.81 1.25
C CYS A 299 2.33 -9.69 -0.04
N ALA A 300 2.47 -10.64 -0.97
CA ALA A 300 1.66 -10.69 -2.18
C ALA A 300 0.17 -10.82 -1.87
N SER A 301 -0.20 -11.70 -0.94
CA SER A 301 -1.60 -11.93 -0.55
C SER A 301 -2.25 -10.67 0.03
N VAL A 302 -1.52 -9.89 0.86
CA VAL A 302 -2.02 -8.60 1.36
C VAL A 302 -2.32 -7.65 0.20
N ALA A 303 -1.40 -7.51 -0.74
CA ALA A 303 -1.59 -6.62 -1.89
C ALA A 303 -2.81 -7.03 -2.74
N THR A 304 -2.99 -8.32 -3.00
CA THR A 304 -4.16 -8.84 -3.75
C THR A 304 -5.48 -8.51 -3.07
N GLN A 305 -5.56 -8.65 -1.73
CA GLN A 305 -6.79 -8.37 -0.99
C GLN A 305 -7.16 -6.89 -0.95
N LEU A 306 -6.19 -5.99 -1.13
CA LEU A 306 -6.42 -4.55 -1.12
C LEU A 306 -6.78 -3.97 -2.51
N VAL A 307 -6.79 -4.79 -3.57
CA VAL A 307 -7.18 -4.34 -4.91
C VAL A 307 -8.67 -3.99 -4.97
N THR A 308 -8.99 -2.79 -5.45
CA THR A 308 -10.37 -2.30 -5.63
C THR A 308 -10.53 -1.60 -6.98
N PRO A 309 -11.61 -1.84 -7.74
CA PRO A 309 -12.55 -2.94 -7.54
C PRO A 309 -11.84 -4.30 -7.70
N GLN A 310 -12.33 -5.31 -6.99
CA GLN A 310 -11.77 -6.67 -7.10
C GLN A 310 -11.88 -7.17 -8.54
N PRO A 311 -10.82 -7.79 -9.11
CA PRO A 311 -10.87 -8.34 -10.46
C PRO A 311 -12.07 -9.28 -10.63
N GLY A 312 -12.92 -9.00 -11.63
CA GLY A 312 -14.16 -9.76 -11.88
C GLY A 312 -15.40 -9.30 -11.10
N ALA A 313 -15.31 -8.32 -10.20
CA ALA A 313 -16.48 -7.75 -9.53
C ALA A 313 -17.41 -6.98 -10.51
N ALA A 314 -16.84 -6.39 -11.56
CA ALA A 314 -17.60 -5.70 -12.61
C ALA A 314 -18.45 -6.64 -13.49
N LEU A 315 -18.23 -7.97 -13.43
CA LEU A 315 -19.03 -8.95 -14.19
C LEU A 315 -20.34 -9.36 -13.48
N LYS A 316 -20.57 -8.91 -12.25
CA LYS A 316 -21.81 -9.19 -11.49
C LYS A 316 -22.83 -8.05 -11.62
N VAL A 317 -23.05 -7.53 -12.82
CA VAL A 317 -24.24 -6.71 -13.09
C VAL A 317 -25.43 -7.67 -13.20
N PRO A 318 -26.53 -7.48 -12.45
CA PRO A 318 -27.74 -8.27 -12.66
C PRO A 318 -28.21 -8.05 -14.09
N GLN A 319 -28.20 -9.10 -14.91
CA GLN A 319 -28.95 -9.07 -16.16
C GLN A 319 -30.40 -8.78 -15.79
N GLN A 320 -30.94 -7.67 -16.30
CA GLN A 320 -32.38 -7.43 -16.21
C GLN A 320 -33.09 -8.65 -16.80
N PRO A 321 -34.14 -9.17 -16.15
CA PRO A 321 -34.91 -10.26 -16.71
C PRO A 321 -35.45 -9.79 -18.07
N VAL A 322 -35.01 -10.48 -19.12
CA VAL A 322 -35.56 -10.31 -20.47
C VAL A 322 -37.05 -10.63 -20.35
N GLY A 323 -37.87 -9.58 -20.36
CA GLY A 323 -39.33 -9.72 -20.39
C GLY A 323 -39.72 -10.57 -21.58
N LYS A 324 -40.46 -11.65 -21.33
CA LYS A 324 -41.10 -12.41 -22.40
C LYS A 324 -42.16 -11.52 -23.04
N LEU A 325 -42.04 -11.33 -24.35
CA LEU A 325 -43.13 -10.90 -25.22
C LEU A 325 -44.24 -11.96 -25.23
#